data_AF-A0A353F3R3-F1
#
_entry.id   AF-A0A353F3R3-F1
#
_cell.length_a   1.000
_cell.length_b   1.000
_cell.length_c   1.000
_cell.angle_alpha   90.00
_cell.angle_beta   90.00
_cell.angle_gamma   90.00
#
_symmetry.space_group_name_H-M   'P 1'
#
loop_
_entity.id
_entity.type
_entity.pdbx_description
1 polymer ?
#
loop_
_entity_poly.entity_id
_entity_poly.type
_entity_poly.pdbx_seq_one_letter_code
_entity_poly.pdbx_strand_id
1 'polypeptide(L)'
;MNITKNVVAYFLVGCLTLTSCQTANPYTGDSQQAKATTGAIFGGLLGAGIGALSGGSNTERKQRALLGAGVGALAGAGIGAYMDQQESELRRE
;
A
#
# COMPACT_ATOMS: atom_id res chain seq x y z
N MET A 1 -3.35 -11.99 28.97
CA MET A 1 -2.66 -12.44 27.74
C MET A 1 -3.03 -11.59 26.50
N ASN A 2 -3.28 -10.29 26.67
CA ASN A 2 -3.65 -9.40 25.54
C ASN A 2 -2.55 -8.36 25.27
N ILE A 3 -1.84 -7.93 26.31
CA ILE A 3 -0.73 -6.95 26.21
C ILE A 3 0.42 -7.52 25.36
N THR A 4 0.83 -8.78 25.57
CA THR A 4 1.88 -9.42 24.78
C THR A 4 1.48 -9.60 23.31
N LYS A 5 0.20 -9.88 23.02
CA LYS A 5 -0.32 -9.97 21.65
C LYS A 5 -0.29 -8.62 20.94
N ASN A 6 -0.64 -7.55 21.64
CA ASN A 6 -0.63 -6.20 21.08
C ASN A 6 0.81 -5.71 20.82
N VAL A 7 1.75 -6.00 21.71
CA VAL A 7 3.18 -5.67 21.52
C VAL A 7 3.76 -6.40 20.30
N VAL A 8 3.44 -7.69 20.13
CA VAL A 8 3.85 -8.44 18.93
C VAL A 8 3.22 -7.86 17.66
N ALA A 9 1.95 -7.43 17.71
CA ALA A 9 1.29 -6.79 16.57
C ALA A 9 1.93 -5.45 16.18
N TYR A 10 2.27 -4.59 17.15
CA TYR A 10 2.95 -3.32 16.87
C TYR A 10 4.37 -3.51 16.33
N PHE A 11 5.11 -4.50 16.86
CA PHE A 11 6.45 -4.83 16.39
C PHE A 11 6.44 -5.34 14.94
N LEU A 12 5.47 -6.19 14.59
CA LEU A 12 5.32 -6.72 13.22
C LEU A 12 5.01 -5.61 12.20
N VAL A 13 4.14 -4.67 12.56
CA VAL A 13 3.81 -3.50 11.74
C VAL A 13 5.04 -2.60 11.55
N GLY A 14 5.83 -2.38 12.61
CA GLY A 14 7.08 -1.61 12.53
C GLY A 14 8.15 -2.25 11.63
N CYS A 15 8.23 -3.58 11.57
CA CYS A 15 9.15 -4.25 10.64
C CYS A 15 8.68 -4.18 9.18
N LEU A 16 7.37 -4.19 8.94
CA LEU A 16 6.79 -4.12 7.60
C LEU A 16 6.99 -2.74 6.94
N THR A 17 7.01 -1.66 7.73
CA THR A 17 7.33 -0.32 7.20
C THR A 17 8.80 -0.19 6.80
N LEU A 18 9.73 -0.88 7.47
CA LEU A 18 11.16 -0.87 7.15
C LEU A 18 11.49 -1.58 5.82
N THR A 19 10.76 -2.65 5.47
CA THR A 19 10.95 -3.37 4.20
C THR A 19 10.22 -2.73 3.00
N SER A 20 9.42 -1.67 3.22
CA SER A 20 8.73 -0.94 2.15
C SER A 20 9.67 -0.14 1.24
N CYS A 21 10.96 -0.03 1.60
CA CYS A 21 12.00 0.61 0.79
C CYS A 21 12.38 -0.16 -0.50
N GLN A 22 11.85 -1.36 -0.75
CA GLN A 22 12.03 -2.04 -2.04
C GLN A 22 10.73 -2.08 -2.85
N THR A 23 10.49 -0.99 -3.57
CA THR A 23 9.66 -1.03 -4.80
C THR A 23 10.49 -1.72 -5.87
N ALA A 24 10.03 -2.87 -6.34
CA ALA A 24 10.73 -3.72 -7.29
C ALA A 24 11.27 -2.95 -8.52
N ASN A 25 12.56 -3.15 -8.84
CA ASN A 25 12.95 -3.84 -10.07
C ASN A 25 14.41 -4.35 -9.99
N PRO A 26 14.63 -5.60 -9.57
CA PRO A 26 15.97 -6.17 -9.58
C PRO A 26 16.36 -6.98 -10.84
N TYR A 27 15.55 -7.08 -11.92
CA TYR A 27 15.87 -8.03 -13.01
C TYR A 27 15.49 -7.72 -14.49
N THR A 28 14.52 -6.85 -14.87
CA THR A 28 13.72 -7.18 -16.09
C THR A 28 13.66 -6.25 -17.33
N GLY A 29 14.12 -5.00 -17.34
CA GLY A 29 14.21 -4.24 -18.61
C GLY A 29 12.91 -3.82 -19.35
N ASP A 30 11.73 -3.81 -18.73
CA ASP A 30 10.53 -3.02 -19.15
C ASP A 30 9.48 -3.11 -18.02
N SER A 31 8.59 -2.15 -17.70
CA SER A 31 8.22 -0.84 -18.25
C SER A 31 8.30 0.22 -17.12
N GLN A 32 8.66 1.47 -17.41
CA GLN A 32 8.53 2.58 -16.44
C GLN A 32 7.06 2.83 -16.12
N GLN A 33 6.51 2.06 -15.17
CA GLN A 33 5.16 2.28 -14.67
C GLN A 33 5.19 3.47 -13.72
N ALA A 34 4.29 4.43 -13.95
CA ALA A 34 4.17 5.64 -13.14
C ALA A 34 4.07 5.27 -11.65
N LYS A 35 4.80 5.99 -10.79
CA LYS A 35 4.79 5.78 -9.34
C LYS A 35 3.36 5.86 -8.80
N ALA A 36 2.50 6.70 -9.39
CA ALA A 36 1.07 6.75 -9.14
C ALA A 36 0.37 5.39 -9.31
N THR A 37 0.65 4.68 -10.41
CA THR A 37 0.02 3.38 -10.70
C THR A 37 0.49 2.32 -9.71
N THR A 38 1.80 2.28 -9.45
CA THR A 38 2.38 1.36 -8.46
C THR A 38 1.79 1.63 -7.07
N GLY A 39 1.72 2.90 -6.66
CA GLY A 39 1.13 3.32 -5.40
C GLY A 39 -0.35 2.96 -5.30
N ALA A 40 -1.12 3.11 -6.37
CA ALA A 40 -2.53 2.74 -6.42
C ALA A 40 -2.74 1.24 -6.21
N ILE A 41 -1.94 0.41 -6.89
CA ILE A 41 -2.05 -1.05 -6.79
C ILE A 41 -1.67 -1.51 -5.38
N PHE A 42 -0.53 -1.04 -4.86
CA PHE A 42 -0.09 -1.41 -3.52
C PHE A 42 -1.05 -0.91 -2.43
N GLY A 43 -1.46 0.36 -2.50
CA GLY A 43 -2.41 0.93 -1.57
C GLY A 43 -3.76 0.23 -1.61
N GLY A 44 -4.23 -0.14 -2.80
CA GLY A 44 -5.46 -0.90 -2.99
C GLY A 44 -5.39 -2.30 -2.41
N LEU A 45 -4.31 -3.04 -2.66
CA LEU A 45 -4.13 -4.39 -2.10
C LEU A 45 -4.01 -4.39 -0.57
N LEU A 46 -3.23 -3.46 -0.02
CA LEU A 46 -3.10 -3.29 1.43
C LEU A 46 -4.42 -2.89 2.07
N GLY A 47 -5.11 -1.91 1.49
CA GLY A 47 -6.42 -1.45 1.97
C GLY A 47 -7.48 -2.55 1.88
N ALA A 48 -7.48 -3.34 0.81
CA ALA A 48 -8.36 -4.51 0.66
C ALA A 48 -8.11 -5.55 1.74
N GLY A 49 -6.84 -5.89 1.98
CA GLY A 49 -6.45 -6.86 3.00
C GLY A 49 -6.89 -6.44 4.40
N ILE A 50 -6.61 -5.18 4.77
CA ILE A 50 -7.01 -4.64 6.08
C ILE A 50 -8.55 -4.60 6.20
N GLY A 51 -9.25 -4.17 5.16
CA GLY A 51 -10.70 -4.13 5.14
C GLY A 51 -11.35 -5.51 5.26
N ALA A 52 -10.80 -6.52 4.56
CA ALA A 52 -11.26 -7.90 4.63
C ALA A 52 -11.10 -8.51 6.03
N LEU A 53 -10.05 -8.14 6.76
CA LEU A 53 -9.79 -8.64 8.12
C LEU A 53 -10.64 -7.95 9.19
N SER A 54 -11.20 -6.78 8.89
CA SER A 54 -11.96 -5.97 9.85
C SER A 54 -13.42 -6.42 10.02
N GLY A 55 -14.00 -7.16 9.06
CA GLY A 55 -15.42 -7.53 9.08
C GLY A 55 -15.75 -8.80 9.88
N GLY A 56 -16.90 -8.80 10.56
CA GLY A 56 -17.39 -9.94 11.34
C GLY A 56 -18.11 -11.01 10.51
N SER A 57 -18.68 -10.64 9.37
CA SER A 57 -19.40 -11.55 8.45
C SER A 57 -18.83 -11.53 7.03
N ASN A 58 -19.10 -12.57 6.23
CA ASN A 58 -18.58 -12.66 4.85
C ASN A 58 -18.97 -11.46 3.97
N THR A 59 -20.21 -10.96 4.11
CA THR A 59 -20.69 -9.79 3.36
C THR A 59 -19.97 -8.52 3.80
N GLU A 60 -19.84 -8.33 5.12
CA GLU A 60 -19.17 -7.16 5.68
C GLU A 60 -17.67 -7.12 5.36
N ARG A 61 -17.00 -8.27 5.37
CA ARG A 61 -15.59 -8.38 4.95
C ARG A 61 -15.39 -7.96 3.50
N LYS A 62 -16.26 -8.39 2.58
CA LYS A 62 -16.18 -7.98 1.17
C LYS A 62 -16.43 -6.48 1.00
N GLN A 63 -17.41 -5.95 1.72
CA GLN A 63 -17.75 -4.52 1.65
C GLN A 63 -16.60 -3.65 2.20
N ARG A 64 -16.05 -4.02 3.36
CA ARG A 64 -14.90 -3.34 3.97
C ARG A 64 -13.62 -3.51 3.15
N ALA A 65 -13.40 -4.68 2.54
CA ALA A 65 -12.29 -4.90 1.62
C ALA A 65 -12.40 -3.99 0.40
N LEU A 66 -13.57 -3.90 -0.23
CA LEU A 66 -13.78 -3.03 -1.39
C LEU A 66 -13.59 -1.55 -1.03
N LEU A 67 -14.12 -1.13 0.13
CA LEU A 67 -13.95 0.24 0.63
C LEU A 67 -12.47 0.53 0.93
N GLY A 68 -11.80 -0.37 1.64
CA GLY A 68 -10.38 -0.24 1.94
C GLY A 68 -9.52 -0.23 0.67
N ALA A 69 -9.86 -1.05 -0.32
CA ALA A 69 -9.19 -1.05 -1.62
C ALA A 69 -9.35 0.28 -2.34
N GLY A 70 -10.56 0.82 -2.40
CA GLY A 70 -10.83 2.12 -3.04
C GLY A 70 -10.06 3.25 -2.37
N VAL A 71 -10.16 3.37 -1.04
CA VAL A 71 -9.48 4.43 -0.28
C VAL A 71 -7.96 4.27 -0.36
N GLY A 72 -7.46 3.06 -0.17
CA GLY A 72 -6.03 2.76 -0.23
C GLY A 72 -5.44 3.01 -1.62
N ALA A 73 -6.16 2.65 -2.68
CA ALA A 73 -5.72 2.89 -4.05
C ALA A 73 -5.69 4.38 -4.38
N LEU A 74 -6.72 5.14 -4.00
CA LEU A 74 -6.73 6.59 -4.22
C LEU A 74 -5.62 7.31 -3.44
N ALA A 75 -5.41 6.93 -2.18
CA ALA A 75 -4.34 7.49 -1.36
C ALA A 75 -2.95 7.16 -1.94
N GLY A 76 -2.72 5.89 -2.30
CA GLY A 76 -1.46 5.45 -2.91
C GLY A 76 -1.22 6.08 -4.29
N ALA A 77 -2.27 6.25 -5.10
CA ALA A 77 -2.20 6.94 -6.39
C ALA A 77 -1.81 8.41 -6.23
N GLY A 78 -2.41 9.10 -5.27
CA GLY A 78 -2.13 10.51 -5.00
C GLY A 78 -0.68 10.72 -4.57
N ILE A 79 -0.19 9.89 -3.65
CA ILE A 79 1.22 9.93 -3.22
C ILE A 79 2.16 9.65 -4.40
N GLY A 80 1.87 8.61 -5.18
CA GLY A 80 2.71 8.27 -6.33
C GLY A 80 2.69 9.35 -7.42
N ALA A 81 1.57 10.03 -7.65
CA ALA A 81 1.48 11.14 -8.60
C ALA A 81 2.34 12.33 -8.17
N TYR A 82 2.46 12.59 -6.87
CA TYR A 82 3.38 13.59 -6.34
C TYR A 82 4.85 13.19 -6.55
N MET A 83 5.17 11.90 -6.43
CA MET A 83 6.51 11.39 -6.73
C MET A 83 6.84 11.46 -8.22
N ASP A 84 5.86 11.18 -9.10
CA ASP A 84 6.03 11.31 -10.55
C ASP A 84 6.32 12.77 -10.95
N GLN A 85 5.69 13.74 -10.27
CA GLN A 85 6.00 15.17 -10.48
C GLN A 85 7.44 15.50 -10.07
N GLN A 86 7.89 15.05 -8.89
CA GLN A 86 9.27 15.25 -8.45
C GLN A 86 10.29 14.62 -9.40
N GLU A 87 10.02 13.41 -9.90
CA GLU A 87 10.90 12.77 -10.88
C GLU A 87 10.94 13.55 -12.20
N SER A 88 9.82 14.15 -12.60
CA SER A 88 9.76 15.00 -13.79
C SER A 88 10.52 16.32 -13.63
N GLU A 89 10.52 16.90 -12.43
CA GLU A 89 11.28 18.11 -12.10
C GLU A 89 12.78 17.80 -12.06
N LEU A 90 13.18 16.71 -11.38
CA LEU A 90 14.56 16.23 -11.31
C LEU A 90 15.16 15.88 -12.68
N ARG A 91 14.35 15.35 -13.61
CA ARG A 91 14.80 15.07 -14.99
C ARG A 91 15.00 16.32 -15.85
N ARG A 92 14.47 17.46 -15.41
CA ARG A 92 14.57 18.74 -16.11
C ARG A 92 15.73 19.60 -15.62
N GLU A 93 16.44 19.15 -14.59
CA GLU A 93 17.72 19.67 -14.11
C GLU A 93 18.89 18.90 -14.73
#